data_AF-A0A537M072-F1
#
_entry.id   AF-A0A537M072-F1
#
_cell.length_a   1.000
_cell.length_b   1.000
_cell.length_c   1.000
_cell.angle_alpha   90.00
_cell.angle_beta   90.00
_cell.angle_gamma   90.00
#
_symmetry.space_group_name_H-M   'P 1'
#
loop_
_entity.id
_entity.type
_entity.pdbx_description
1 polymer ?
#
loop_
_entity_poly.entity_id
_entity_poly.type
_entity_poly.pdbx_seq_one_letter_code
_entity_poly.pdbx_strand_id
1 'polypeptide(L)'
;MASPDRWWPSRYGADDELGTLNEITPAKVVAAARLVRTGTIHDLGRTLHANVPRFEGRFWHQTLVSSGHFINARRSRGGSGWGGNHLNWITELVTGTFQIGTQLDGLNHLQIGDQFYNGWRARDIVEEWGTSKLGIE
;
A
#
# COMPACT_ATOMS: atom_id res chain seq x y z
N MET A 1 4.11 -25.52 31.36
CA MET A 1 3.71 -24.28 30.65
C MET A 1 2.36 -24.58 30.02
N ALA A 2 1.33 -23.75 30.24
CA ALA A 2 0.06 -23.92 29.55
C ALA A 2 0.32 -23.91 28.03
N SER A 3 -0.25 -24.86 27.30
CA SER A 3 -0.26 -24.79 25.83
C SER A 3 -0.86 -23.44 25.45
N PRO A 4 -0.21 -22.66 24.56
CA PRO A 4 -0.79 -21.40 24.13
C PRO A 4 -2.19 -21.68 23.57
N ASP A 5 -3.19 -20.91 24.02
CA ASP A 5 -4.55 -21.04 23.51
C ASP A 5 -4.51 -20.99 21.98
N ARG A 6 -5.22 -21.95 21.37
CA ARG A 6 -5.24 -22.10 19.91
C ARG A 6 -5.86 -20.83 19.29
N TRP A 7 -5.05 -20.03 18.60
CA TRP A 7 -5.45 -18.74 18.03
C TRP A 7 -6.06 -18.81 16.61
N TRP A 8 -6.03 -19.99 15.98
CA TRP A 8 -6.64 -20.26 14.65
C TRP A 8 -7.36 -21.62 14.64
N PRO A 9 -8.44 -21.81 13.85
CA PRO A 9 -9.02 -20.84 12.92
C PRO A 9 -9.66 -19.66 13.65
N SER A 10 -9.82 -18.56 12.92
CA SER A 10 -10.42 -17.32 13.43
C SER A 10 -11.91 -17.51 13.70
N ARG A 11 -12.49 -16.55 14.44
CA ARG A 11 -13.95 -16.47 14.65
C ARG A 11 -14.75 -16.17 13.37
N TYR A 12 -14.08 -15.80 12.28
CA TYR A 12 -14.70 -15.46 11.00
C TYR A 12 -14.80 -16.65 10.05
N GLY A 13 -14.30 -17.82 10.46
CA GLY A 13 -14.31 -19.05 9.66
C GLY A 13 -12.91 -19.46 9.24
N ALA A 14 -12.75 -20.74 8.92
CA ALA A 14 -11.44 -21.33 8.60
C ALA A 14 -10.86 -20.86 7.25
N ASP A 15 -11.71 -20.39 6.35
CA ASP A 15 -11.31 -19.90 5.02
C ASP A 15 -11.20 -18.38 4.96
N ASP A 16 -11.44 -17.67 6.07
CA ASP A 16 -11.37 -16.21 6.10
C ASP A 16 -9.95 -15.68 5.83
N GLU A 17 -9.89 -14.62 5.04
CA GLU A 17 -8.67 -13.90 4.68
C GLU A 17 -8.73 -12.41 5.04
N LEU A 18 -9.88 -11.91 5.52
CA LEU A 18 -10.10 -10.49 5.79
C LEU A 18 -9.78 -10.10 7.23
N GLY A 19 -9.83 -11.05 8.17
CA GLY A 19 -9.61 -10.76 9.57
C GLY A 19 -10.62 -9.76 10.11
N THR A 20 -10.13 -8.79 10.87
CA THR A 20 -10.99 -7.78 11.50
C THR A 20 -11.63 -6.80 10.51
N LEU A 21 -11.27 -6.83 9.22
CA LEU A 21 -12.01 -6.07 8.20
C LEU A 21 -13.47 -6.54 8.09
N ASN A 22 -13.77 -7.79 8.47
CA ASN A 22 -15.15 -8.29 8.61
C ASN A 22 -16.01 -7.45 9.57
N GLU A 23 -15.39 -6.70 10.49
CA GLU A 23 -16.10 -5.82 11.40
C GLU A 23 -16.59 -4.54 10.74
N ILE A 24 -16.08 -4.18 9.56
CA ILE A 24 -16.49 -2.97 8.82
C ILE A 24 -17.75 -3.29 8.02
N THR A 25 -18.90 -3.25 8.69
CA THR A 25 -20.19 -3.55 8.07
C THR A 25 -20.76 -2.34 7.31
N PRO A 26 -21.70 -2.54 6.36
CA PRO A 26 -22.39 -1.43 5.69
C PRO A 26 -23.05 -0.45 6.66
N ALA A 27 -23.57 -0.95 7.79
CA ALA A 27 -24.15 -0.12 8.83
C ALA A 27 -23.10 0.78 9.51
N LYS A 28 -21.88 0.26 9.78
CA LYS A 28 -20.78 1.08 10.32
C LYS A 28 -20.29 2.11 9.31
N VAL A 29 -20.27 1.79 8.02
CA VAL A 29 -19.92 2.75 6.96
C VAL A 29 -20.92 3.92 6.94
N VAL A 30 -22.23 3.64 6.97
CA VAL A 30 -23.27 4.68 7.05
C VAL A 30 -23.16 5.49 8.35
N ALA A 31 -22.90 4.83 9.48
CA ALA A 31 -22.69 5.50 10.76
C ALA A 31 -21.48 6.46 10.72
N ALA A 32 -20.36 6.02 10.15
CA ALA A 32 -19.17 6.84 9.98
C ALA A 32 -19.40 8.03 9.04
N ALA A 33 -20.12 7.82 7.92
CA ALA A 33 -20.46 8.91 7.00
C ALA A 33 -21.28 10.02 7.68
N ARG A 34 -22.16 9.66 8.63
CA ARG A 34 -22.92 10.62 9.43
C ARG A 34 -22.07 11.43 10.41
N LEU A 35 -20.78 11.10 10.62
CA LEU A 35 -19.88 11.93 11.44
C LEU A 35 -19.39 13.17 10.69
N VAL A 36 -19.48 13.19 9.35
CA VAL A 36 -19.11 14.34 8.54
C VAL A 36 -20.18 15.43 8.70
N ARG A 37 -19.85 16.51 9.42
CA ARG A 37 -20.76 17.65 9.68
C ARG A 37 -20.28 18.97 9.11
N THR A 38 -18.97 19.21 9.15
CA THR A 38 -18.37 20.51 8.80
C THR A 38 -17.63 20.50 7.46
N GLY A 39 -17.35 19.31 6.91
CA GLY A 39 -16.52 19.16 5.71
C GLY A 39 -15.03 19.41 5.93
N THR A 40 -14.57 19.48 7.18
CA THR A 40 -13.13 19.63 7.50
C THR A 40 -12.37 18.36 7.13
N ILE A 41 -11.22 18.53 6.46
CA ILE A 41 -10.37 17.42 6.00
C ILE A 41 -9.01 17.55 6.67
N HIS A 42 -8.50 16.42 7.19
CA HIS A 42 -7.16 16.30 7.74
C HIS A 42 -6.38 15.24 6.95
N ASP A 43 -5.22 15.61 6.42
CA ASP A 43 -4.31 14.66 5.77
C ASP A 43 -3.49 13.93 6.85
N LEU A 44 -3.61 12.60 6.87
CA LEU A 44 -2.85 11.71 7.77
C LEU A 44 -1.69 11.02 7.04
N GLY A 45 -1.52 11.31 5.75
CA GLY A 45 -0.43 10.82 4.92
C GLY A 45 0.87 11.55 5.21
N ARG A 46 1.98 10.82 5.12
CA ARG A 46 3.32 11.39 5.10
C ARG A 46 3.76 11.59 3.66
N THR A 47 4.27 12.77 3.32
CA THR A 47 4.94 12.98 2.03
C THR A 47 6.08 11.98 1.87
N LEU A 48 6.05 11.21 0.79
CA LEU A 48 7.10 10.25 0.47
C LEU A 48 8.26 10.97 -0.23
N HIS A 49 9.46 10.73 0.27
CA HIS A 49 10.71 11.22 -0.29
C HIS A 49 11.86 10.28 0.11
N ALA A 50 13.02 10.41 -0.52
CA ALA A 50 14.16 9.51 -0.32
C ALA A 50 14.67 9.43 1.13
N ASN A 51 14.32 10.40 1.97
CA ASN A 51 14.72 10.49 3.39
C ASN A 51 13.53 10.36 4.34
N VAL A 52 12.38 9.84 3.87
CA VAL A 52 11.23 9.60 4.74
C VAL A 52 11.63 8.66 5.87
N PRO A 53 11.21 8.92 7.13
CA PRO A 53 11.52 8.04 8.25
C PRO A 53 11.11 6.60 7.93
N ARG A 54 12.03 5.67 8.19
CA ARG A 54 11.87 4.26 7.83
C ARG A 54 12.74 3.36 8.69
N PHE A 55 12.34 2.10 8.79
CA PHE A 55 13.23 1.04 9.29
C PHE A 55 14.39 0.82 8.33
N GLU A 56 15.53 0.39 8.89
CA GLU A 56 16.73 0.08 8.11
C GLU A 56 16.45 -0.99 7.03
N GLY A 57 17.11 -0.86 5.88
CA GLY A 57 16.91 -1.72 4.71
C GLY A 57 15.73 -1.34 3.80
N ARG A 58 14.79 -0.50 4.26
CA ARG A 58 13.68 0.01 3.44
C ARG A 58 14.11 1.20 2.58
N PHE A 59 13.42 1.46 1.48
CA PHE A 59 13.75 2.58 0.60
C PHE A 59 12.56 3.09 -0.22
N TRP A 60 12.66 4.36 -0.64
CA TRP A 60 11.77 4.99 -1.61
C TRP A 60 12.62 5.75 -2.61
N HIS A 61 12.42 5.46 -3.89
CA HIS A 61 13.07 6.16 -4.99
C HIS A 61 12.03 6.56 -6.03
N GLN A 62 12.02 7.84 -6.37
CA GLN A 62 11.14 8.40 -7.39
C GLN A 62 12.00 9.15 -8.39
N THR A 63 11.92 8.72 -9.64
CA THR A 63 12.61 9.35 -10.76
C THR A 63 11.57 9.93 -11.70
N LEU A 64 11.69 11.23 -11.97
CA LEU A 64 10.93 11.88 -13.02
C LEU A 64 11.53 11.49 -14.37
N VAL A 65 10.75 10.79 -15.19
CA VAL A 65 11.06 10.47 -16.57
C VAL A 65 10.34 11.46 -17.47
N SER A 66 11.11 12.40 -18.01
CA SER A 66 10.61 13.35 -19.00
C SER A 66 10.82 12.80 -20.41
N SER A 67 9.78 12.82 -21.25
CA SER A 67 9.95 12.58 -22.68
C SER A 67 10.77 13.71 -23.33
N GLY A 68 11.48 13.43 -24.43
CA GLY A 68 12.28 14.45 -25.14
C GLY A 68 11.46 15.60 -25.75
N HIS A 69 10.13 15.55 -25.64
CA HIS A 69 9.19 16.53 -26.22
C HIS A 69 8.93 17.74 -25.31
N PHE A 70 9.45 17.73 -24.08
CA PHE A 70 9.21 18.79 -23.11
C PHE A 70 9.84 20.14 -23.45
N ILE A 71 9.04 21.20 -23.32
CA ILE A 71 9.52 22.51 -22.86
C ILE A 71 9.72 22.42 -21.34
N ASN A 72 10.91 22.03 -20.87
CA ASN A 72 11.31 22.41 -19.52
C ASN A 72 11.91 23.82 -19.63
N ALA A 73 11.17 24.86 -19.26
CA ALA A 73 11.64 26.25 -19.37
C ALA A 73 12.92 26.54 -18.54
N ARG A 74 13.32 25.63 -17.63
CA ARG A 74 14.61 25.69 -16.90
C ARG A 74 15.75 24.97 -17.63
N ARG A 75 15.49 24.25 -18.72
CA ARG A 75 16.49 23.56 -19.56
C ARG A 75 16.42 24.12 -20.98
N SER A 76 17.53 24.62 -21.47
CA SER A 76 17.69 25.35 -22.74
C SER A 76 17.49 24.51 -24.03
N ARG A 77 16.99 23.27 -23.93
CA ARG A 77 16.83 22.32 -25.06
C ARG A 77 15.51 21.57 -24.96
N GLY A 78 14.39 22.25 -25.23
CA GLY A 78 13.07 21.65 -25.29
C GLY A 78 12.41 21.83 -26.66
N GLY A 79 11.77 20.78 -27.18
CA GLY A 79 10.84 20.89 -28.30
C GLY A 79 9.52 21.52 -27.86
N SER A 80 8.63 21.89 -28.79
CA SER A 80 7.35 22.55 -28.45
C SER A 80 6.28 21.62 -27.88
N GLY A 81 6.55 20.32 -27.76
CA GLY A 81 5.56 19.27 -27.49
C GLY A 81 5.36 18.35 -28.69
N TRP A 82 4.51 17.34 -28.52
CA TRP A 82 4.19 16.34 -29.54
C TRP A 82 2.97 16.75 -30.36
N GLY A 83 3.03 16.57 -31.68
CA GLY A 83 1.92 16.84 -32.60
C GLY A 83 1.61 18.34 -32.81
N GLY A 84 0.62 18.63 -33.65
CA GLY A 84 0.20 20.01 -33.96
C GLY A 84 -0.46 20.75 -32.78
N ASN A 85 -0.85 20.02 -31.74
CA ASN A 85 -1.39 20.57 -30.49
C ASN A 85 -0.33 20.73 -29.39
N HIS A 86 0.93 20.39 -29.65
CA HIS A 86 2.03 20.66 -28.74
C HIS A 86 1.87 19.96 -27.37
N LEU A 87 1.39 18.71 -27.37
CA LEU A 87 1.10 17.94 -26.15
C LEU A 87 2.38 17.59 -25.38
N ASN A 88 2.32 17.66 -24.05
CA ASN A 88 3.39 17.30 -23.12
C ASN A 88 2.83 16.54 -21.92
N TRP A 89 3.60 15.63 -21.30
CA TRP A 89 3.17 14.84 -20.14
C TRP A 89 4.36 14.35 -19.30
N ILE A 90 4.23 14.38 -17.97
CA ILE A 90 5.27 13.92 -17.04
C ILE A 90 4.98 12.46 -16.69
N THR A 91 6.04 11.63 -16.66
CA THR A 91 5.97 10.28 -16.12
C THR A 91 6.91 10.18 -14.94
N GLU A 92 6.53 9.42 -13.93
CA GLU A 92 7.36 9.15 -12.76
C GLU A 92 7.51 7.65 -12.60
N LEU A 93 8.74 7.20 -12.37
CA LEU A 93 9.06 5.83 -12.01
C LEU A 93 9.30 5.81 -10.51
N VAL A 94 8.57 4.95 -9.84
CA VAL A 94 8.70 4.72 -8.40
C VAL A 94 9.23 3.31 -8.18
N THR A 95 10.23 3.18 -7.33
CA THR A 95 10.70 1.90 -6.83
C THR A 95 10.92 2.03 -5.33
N GLY A 96 10.39 1.08 -4.56
CA GLY A 96 10.49 1.15 -3.11
C GLY A 96 9.93 -0.09 -2.44
N THR A 97 10.04 -0.08 -1.11
CA THR A 97 9.38 -1.06 -0.24
C THR A 97 7.96 -0.59 0.09
N PHE A 98 6.98 -1.50 0.11
CA PHE A 98 5.60 -1.16 0.49
C PHE A 98 5.46 -0.66 1.94
N GLN A 99 6.37 -1.06 2.83
CA GLN A 99 6.35 -0.64 4.24
C GLN A 99 7.09 0.69 4.46
N ILE A 100 6.70 1.75 3.75
CA ILE A 100 7.30 3.08 3.85
C ILE A 100 6.28 4.20 4.01
N GLY A 101 6.57 5.15 4.91
CA GLY A 101 5.67 6.27 5.18
C GLY A 101 4.39 5.86 5.92
N THR A 102 3.28 6.57 5.66
CA THR A 102 1.96 6.16 6.15
C THR A 102 1.49 4.97 5.31
N GLN A 103 1.19 3.84 5.95
CA GLN A 103 1.00 2.56 5.27
C GLN A 103 -0.09 1.70 5.93
N LEU A 104 -0.53 0.67 5.20
CA LEU A 104 -1.30 -0.45 5.72
C LEU A 104 -0.46 -1.71 5.57
N ASP A 105 -0.37 -2.51 6.62
CA ASP A 105 0.28 -3.81 6.58
C ASP A 105 -0.78 -4.90 6.38
N GLY A 106 -0.66 -5.66 5.30
CA GLY A 106 -1.52 -6.81 5.04
C GLY A 106 -1.37 -7.91 6.08
N LEU A 107 -2.32 -8.85 6.13
CA LEU A 107 -2.27 -9.99 7.05
C LEU A 107 -1.16 -10.99 6.69
N ASN A 108 -0.59 -10.85 5.49
CA ASN A 108 0.64 -11.51 5.04
C ASN A 108 1.94 -10.83 5.56
N HIS A 109 1.88 -9.70 6.26
CA HIS A 109 3.10 -8.99 6.68
C HIS A 109 3.85 -9.70 7.82
N LEU A 110 3.11 -10.29 8.77
CA LEU A 110 3.65 -10.92 9.98
C LEU A 110 3.02 -12.30 10.22
N GLN A 111 3.79 -13.16 10.86
CA GLN A 111 3.43 -14.55 11.17
C GLN A 111 4.03 -14.98 12.51
N ILE A 112 3.47 -16.05 13.09
CA ILE A 112 4.06 -16.75 14.24
C ILE A 112 4.58 -18.10 13.74
N GLY A 113 5.90 -18.27 13.75
CA GLY A 113 6.52 -19.44 13.12
C GLY A 113 6.29 -19.41 11.61
N ASP A 114 5.76 -20.50 11.05
CA ASP A 114 5.36 -20.62 9.65
C ASP A 114 3.88 -20.33 9.39
N GLN A 115 3.13 -19.84 10.40
CA GLN A 115 1.69 -19.64 10.33
C GLN A 115 1.32 -18.15 10.29
N PHE A 116 0.68 -17.75 9.19
CA PHE A 116 0.00 -16.47 9.05
C PHE A 116 -1.38 -16.48 9.69
N TYR A 117 -2.08 -15.34 9.65
CA TYR A 117 -3.48 -15.21 10.06
C TYR A 117 -4.31 -16.44 9.62
N ASN A 118 -5.22 -16.89 10.49
CA ASN A 118 -6.07 -18.06 10.29
C ASN A 118 -5.35 -19.41 10.12
N GLY A 119 -4.02 -19.46 10.33
CA GLY A 119 -3.25 -20.69 10.25
C GLY A 119 -2.85 -21.09 8.82
N TRP A 120 -2.86 -20.15 7.87
CA TRP A 120 -2.28 -20.36 6.55
C TRP A 120 -0.76 -20.53 6.68
N ARG A 121 -0.20 -21.61 6.11
CA ARG A 121 1.23 -21.87 6.19
C ARG A 121 1.99 -21.11 5.12
N ALA A 122 3.18 -20.63 5.46
CA ALA A 122 4.04 -19.93 4.52
C ALA A 122 4.36 -20.75 3.27
N ARG A 123 4.65 -22.04 3.42
CA ARG A 123 4.92 -22.94 2.29
C ARG A 123 3.75 -23.07 1.30
N ASP A 124 2.52 -22.77 1.74
CA ASP A 124 1.30 -22.97 0.96
C ASP A 124 0.87 -21.65 0.28
N ILE A 125 1.34 -20.48 0.74
CA ILE A 125 0.87 -19.18 0.24
C ILE A 125 1.97 -18.21 -0.20
N VAL A 126 3.24 -18.45 0.09
CA VAL A 126 4.35 -17.56 -0.27
C VAL A 126 4.94 -17.99 -1.62
N GLU A 127 4.99 -17.03 -2.54
CA GLU A 127 5.54 -17.15 -3.89
C GLU A 127 6.72 -16.18 -4.07
N GLU A 128 7.48 -16.32 -5.16
CA GLU A 128 8.60 -15.40 -5.49
C GLU A 128 8.13 -13.95 -5.70
N TRP A 129 6.89 -13.76 -6.17
CA TRP A 129 6.33 -12.46 -6.51
C TRP A 129 5.30 -11.93 -5.49
N GLY A 130 5.05 -12.63 -4.38
CA GLY A 130 4.08 -12.18 -3.39
C GLY A 130 3.44 -13.33 -2.61
N THR A 131 2.23 -13.10 -2.09
CA THR A 131 1.44 -14.15 -1.44
C THR A 131 0.14 -14.41 -2.18
N SER A 132 -0.27 -15.67 -2.31
CA SER A 132 -1.52 -16.06 -2.98
C SER A 132 -2.77 -15.80 -2.12
N LYS A 133 -2.56 -15.54 -0.83
CA LYS A 133 -3.59 -15.22 0.17
C LYS A 133 -3.12 -14.08 1.07
N LEU A 134 -4.07 -13.45 1.76
CA LEU A 134 -3.82 -12.44 2.82
C LEU A 134 -3.11 -11.15 2.39
N GLY A 135 -2.84 -10.98 1.09
CA GLY A 135 -2.28 -9.76 0.51
C GLY A 135 -3.30 -8.62 0.44
N ILE A 136 -2.81 -7.43 0.13
CA ILE A 136 -3.63 -6.21 -0.08
C ILE A 136 -3.58 -5.71 -1.53
N GLU A 137 -2.97 -6.51 -2.41
CA GLU A 137 -2.81 -6.26 -3.85
C GLU A 137 -4.05 -6.66 -4.63
#